data_AF-A0A5E7HS49-F1
#
_entry.id   AF-A0A5E7HS49-F1
#
_cell.length_a   1.000
_cell.length_b   1.000
_cell.length_c   1.000
_cell.angle_alpha   90.00
_cell.angle_beta   90.00
_cell.angle_gamma   90.00
#
_symmetry.space_group_name_H-M   'P 1'
#
loop_
_entity.id
_entity.type
_entity.pdbx_description
1 polymer ?
#
loop_
_entity_poly.entity_id
_entity_poly.type
_entity_poly.pdbx_seq_one_letter_code
_entity_poly.pdbx_strand_id
1 'polypeptide(L)'
;MGQVSNMPAVLIEGDRNEPDKAHAKGFDWDELKVYYGGGTLGTKGMKTNGNETYEPPFRGAIAISQNADVSASEAILTRIIKSHFARPEVTTESRAAADNLNLIPVEQLSHFLLLAVRAETQVMTRFYFRFNCELCRERFPGGNTAANREHAARLVNIIEYEIQAGTFDYSRHFPDSGKLVENTFGHYLDL
;
A
#
# COMPACT_ATOMS: atom_id res chain seq x y z
N MET A 1 16.00 4.54 11.25
CA MET A 1 14.70 4.74 10.56
C MET A 1 14.02 6.09 10.84
N GLY A 2 14.49 6.93 11.78
CA GLY A 2 13.79 8.18 12.19
C GLY A 2 14.06 9.42 11.35
N GLN A 3 14.76 9.26 10.23
CA GLN A 3 15.12 10.35 9.33
C GLN A 3 14.54 10.18 7.92
N VAL A 4 13.73 9.15 7.70
CA VAL A 4 13.06 8.92 6.42
C VAL A 4 11.57 9.20 6.55
N SER A 5 11.08 10.17 5.78
CA SER A 5 9.65 10.44 5.62
C SER A 5 9.29 10.07 4.18
N ASN A 6 8.22 9.32 4.00
CA ASN A 6 7.72 8.87 2.69
C ASN A 6 8.70 8.03 1.86
N MET A 7 9.74 7.44 2.50
CA MET A 7 10.60 6.45 1.85
C MET A 7 10.43 5.08 2.50
N PRO A 8 10.42 3.98 1.72
CA PRO A 8 10.37 2.64 2.26
C PRO A 8 11.72 2.26 2.89
N ALA A 9 11.68 1.72 4.10
CA ALA A 9 12.79 0.97 4.66
C ALA A 9 12.58 -0.52 4.35
N VAL A 10 13.52 -1.12 3.62
CA VAL A 10 13.43 -2.51 3.21
C VAL A 10 14.12 -3.40 4.24
N LEU A 11 13.37 -4.36 4.79
CA LEU A 11 13.86 -5.43 5.64
C LEU A 11 14.00 -6.68 4.76
N ILE A 12 15.23 -7.04 4.44
CA ILE A 12 15.57 -8.17 3.57
C ILE A 12 15.94 -9.37 4.44
N GLU A 13 15.41 -10.55 4.11
CA GLU A 13 15.84 -11.85 4.63
C GLU A 13 15.81 -11.98 6.18
N GLY A 14 14.60 -12.10 6.73
CA GLY A 14 14.38 -12.30 8.17
C GLY A 14 14.62 -13.73 8.71
N ASP A 15 15.04 -14.68 7.86
CA ASP A 15 15.07 -16.13 8.17
C ASP A 15 16.54 -16.63 8.15
N ARG A 16 17.14 -17.24 9.20
CA ARG A 16 16.77 -18.39 10.08
C ARG A 16 16.63 -19.74 9.35
N ASN A 17 17.67 -20.18 8.66
CA ASN A 17 17.83 -21.61 8.33
C ASN A 17 19.29 -22.10 8.47
N GLU A 18 20.01 -21.63 9.50
CA GLU A 18 21.24 -22.28 9.96
C GLU A 18 21.07 -22.72 11.43
N PRO A 19 21.10 -24.03 11.74
CA PRO A 19 20.89 -24.54 13.10
C PRO A 19 22.00 -24.17 14.09
N ASP A 20 23.08 -23.51 13.65
CA ASP A 20 24.29 -23.26 14.44
C ASP A 20 24.47 -21.82 14.96
N LYS A 21 23.52 -20.91 14.70
CA LYS A 21 23.59 -19.51 15.20
C LYS A 21 22.53 -19.21 16.24
N ALA A 22 22.72 -19.75 17.44
CA ALA A 22 21.90 -19.50 18.64
C ALA A 22 21.80 -18.01 19.08
N HIS A 23 22.54 -17.10 18.44
CA HIS A 23 22.57 -15.67 18.76
C HIS A 23 22.15 -14.72 17.61
N ALA A 24 21.71 -15.24 16.46
CA ALA A 24 21.14 -14.40 15.41
C ALA A 24 19.65 -14.14 15.71
N LYS A 25 19.38 -13.11 16.53
CA LYS A 25 18.01 -12.70 16.86
C LYS A 25 17.35 -12.12 15.59
N GLY A 26 16.59 -12.96 14.88
CA GLY A 26 15.75 -12.53 13.76
C GLY A 26 14.78 -11.40 14.16
N PHE A 27 14.27 -10.68 13.17
CA PHE A 27 13.37 -9.54 13.40
C PHE A 27 12.11 -9.98 14.17
N ASP A 28 11.78 -9.22 15.22
CA ASP A 28 10.49 -9.34 15.88
C ASP A 28 9.50 -8.40 15.17
N TRP A 29 8.66 -8.99 14.31
CA TRP A 29 7.68 -8.24 13.53
C TRP A 29 6.64 -7.53 14.41
N ASP A 30 6.43 -7.99 15.65
CA ASP A 30 5.49 -7.39 16.58
C ASP A 30 5.98 -6.03 17.12
N GLU A 31 7.28 -5.73 17.05
CA GLU A 31 7.82 -4.39 17.34
C GLU A 31 7.29 -3.33 16.35
N LEU A 32 6.94 -3.76 15.12
CA LEU A 32 6.46 -2.86 14.07
C LEU A 32 5.01 -2.39 14.30
N LYS A 33 4.29 -2.95 15.29
CA LYS A 33 2.90 -2.56 15.59
C LYS A 33 2.76 -1.07 15.86
N VAL A 34 3.74 -0.51 16.58
CA VAL A 34 3.76 0.90 16.99
C VAL A 34 3.92 1.81 15.77
N TYR A 35 4.61 1.36 14.72
CA TYR A 35 4.91 2.17 13.53
C TYR A 35 3.70 2.36 12.60
N TYR A 36 2.75 1.43 12.59
CA TYR A 36 1.55 1.55 11.74
C TYR A 36 0.74 2.82 12.03
N GLY A 37 0.68 3.23 13.31
CA GLY A 37 0.02 4.46 13.74
C GLY A 37 0.92 5.70 13.74
N GLY A 38 2.14 5.61 13.21
CA GLY A 38 3.14 6.67 13.28
C GLY A 38 3.77 6.85 14.66
N GLY A 39 3.81 5.79 15.46
CA GLY A 39 4.44 5.81 16.78
C GLY A 39 5.96 6.02 16.73
N THR A 40 6.56 6.16 17.89
CA THR A 40 7.98 6.52 18.02
C THR A 40 8.92 5.35 17.66
N LEU A 41 10.04 5.69 17.04
CA LEU A 41 11.14 4.75 16.77
C LEU A 41 12.06 4.54 17.97
N GLY A 42 11.86 5.30 19.04
CA GLY A 42 12.64 5.27 20.26
C GLY A 42 12.78 6.64 20.88
N THR A 43 12.99 6.66 22.20
CA THR A 43 13.16 7.87 22.99
C THR A 43 14.64 8.21 23.12
N LYS A 44 15.05 9.39 22.61
CA LYS A 44 16.41 9.91 22.79
C LYS A 44 16.39 11.04 23.81
N GLY A 45 17.18 10.93 24.87
CA GLY A 45 17.39 12.04 25.80
C GLY A 45 18.13 13.20 25.10
N MET A 46 17.61 14.41 25.23
CA MET A 46 18.28 15.60 24.70
C MET A 46 19.31 16.10 25.72
N LYS A 47 20.51 16.45 25.25
CA LYS A 47 21.57 17.02 26.10
C LYS A 47 21.25 18.49 26.38
N THR A 48 20.26 18.70 27.23
CA THR A 48 19.80 19.98 27.77
C THR A 48 19.95 19.95 29.29
N ASN A 49 19.99 21.11 29.97
CA ASN A 49 20.00 21.18 31.44
C ASN A 49 18.64 20.79 32.07
N GLY A 50 17.81 20.02 31.35
CA GLY A 50 16.48 19.58 31.75
C GLY A 50 16.16 18.19 31.17
N ASN A 51 15.06 17.58 31.62
CA ASN A 51 14.65 16.21 31.29
C ASN A 51 13.85 16.10 29.97
N GLU A 52 14.29 16.78 28.91
CA GLU A 52 13.60 16.71 27.61
C GLU A 52 13.98 15.43 26.84
N THR A 53 12.98 14.80 26.24
CA THR A 53 13.13 13.63 25.38
C THR A 53 12.65 13.92 23.96
N TYR A 54 13.34 13.35 22.97
CA TYR A 54 13.00 13.43 21.56
C TYR A 54 12.50 12.08 21.06
N GLU A 55 11.26 12.06 20.60
CA GLU A 55 10.55 10.88 20.13
C GLU A 55 10.01 11.13 18.71
N PRO A 56 10.84 10.94 17.67
CA PRO A 56 10.41 11.19 16.30
C PRO A 56 9.36 10.14 15.88
N PRO A 57 8.21 10.56 15.34
CA PRO A 57 7.22 9.64 14.81
C PRO A 57 7.75 8.96 13.55
N PHE A 58 7.42 7.68 13.37
CA PHE A 58 7.67 6.97 12.11
C PHE A 58 6.76 7.53 11.00
N ARG A 59 7.35 7.90 9.87
CA ARG A 59 6.65 8.47 8.70
C ARG A 59 7.03 7.79 7.38
N GLY A 60 7.61 6.60 7.46
CA GLY A 60 8.04 5.83 6.30
C GLY A 60 7.04 4.73 5.94
N ALA A 61 7.44 3.91 4.97
CA ALA A 61 6.84 2.60 4.75
C ALA A 61 7.84 1.52 5.15
N ILE A 62 7.37 0.33 5.50
CA ILE A 62 8.23 -0.84 5.71
C ILE A 62 7.93 -1.82 4.58
N ALA A 63 8.97 -2.21 3.85
CA ALA A 63 8.89 -3.26 2.85
C ALA A 63 9.60 -4.49 3.40
N ILE A 64 8.89 -5.61 3.51
CA ILE A 64 9.46 -6.88 3.99
C ILE A 64 9.68 -7.75 2.76
N SER A 65 10.93 -8.12 2.50
CA SER A 65 11.32 -8.97 1.38
C SER A 65 11.96 -10.25 1.90
N GLN A 66 11.23 -11.37 1.81
CA GLN A 66 11.70 -12.67 2.25
C GLN A 66 10.97 -13.79 1.49
N ASN A 67 11.60 -14.97 1.48
CA ASN A 67 11.01 -16.19 0.90
C ASN A 67 10.08 -16.93 1.88
N ALA A 68 10.32 -16.77 3.18
CA ALA A 68 9.51 -17.38 4.24
C ALA A 68 8.29 -16.51 4.59
N ASP A 69 7.25 -17.13 5.13
CA ASP A 69 6.08 -16.39 5.59
C ASP A 69 6.40 -15.50 6.80
N VAL A 70 5.77 -14.33 6.86
CA VAL A 70 5.81 -13.46 8.04
C VAL A 70 5.03 -14.13 9.17
N SER A 71 5.74 -14.69 10.16
CA SER A 71 5.14 -15.20 11.40
C SER A 71 5.05 -14.07 12.43
N ALA A 72 3.85 -13.50 12.60
CA ALA A 72 3.59 -12.40 13.51
C ALA A 72 2.17 -12.51 14.09
N SER A 73 1.86 -11.67 15.07
CA SER A 73 0.49 -11.60 15.59
C SER A 73 -0.52 -11.15 14.51
N GLU A 74 -1.80 -11.48 14.70
CA GLU A 74 -2.90 -11.06 13.82
C GLU A 74 -2.92 -9.54 13.57
N ALA A 75 -2.54 -8.77 14.58
CA ALA A 75 -2.47 -7.33 14.51
C ALA A 75 -1.44 -6.82 13.47
N ILE A 76 -0.37 -7.58 13.19
CA ILE A 76 0.57 -7.26 12.11
C ILE A 76 0.05 -7.78 10.77
N LEU A 77 -0.46 -9.02 10.75
CA LEU A 77 -0.92 -9.67 9.52
C LEU A 77 -2.05 -8.90 8.84
N THR A 78 -2.94 -8.26 9.61
CA THR A 78 -4.03 -7.41 9.10
C THR A 78 -3.57 -6.04 8.59
N ARG A 79 -2.32 -5.65 8.86
CA ARG A 79 -1.74 -4.32 8.54
C ARG A 79 -0.71 -4.36 7.41
N ILE A 80 -0.36 -5.56 6.93
CA ILE A 80 0.57 -5.75 5.81
C ILE A 80 -0.18 -6.19 4.56
N ILE A 81 0.30 -5.71 3.41
CA ILE A 81 -0.15 -6.20 2.09
C ILE A 81 0.91 -7.18 1.61
N LYS A 82 0.49 -8.41 1.30
CA LYS A 82 1.38 -9.46 0.80
C LYS A 82 1.34 -9.49 -0.72
N SER A 83 2.50 -9.32 -1.35
CA SER A 83 2.68 -9.54 -2.79
C SER A 83 3.44 -10.85 -2.98
N HIS A 84 2.74 -11.89 -3.45
CA HIS A 84 3.36 -13.19 -3.70
C HIS A 84 3.92 -13.24 -5.11
N PHE A 85 5.22 -13.50 -5.22
CA PHE A 85 5.89 -13.74 -6.50
C PHE A 85 6.17 -15.23 -6.62
N ALA A 86 5.59 -15.88 -7.65
CA ALA A 86 5.95 -17.24 -7.98
C ALA A 86 7.41 -17.30 -8.42
N ARG A 87 8.10 -18.41 -8.11
CA ARG A 87 9.45 -18.64 -8.63
C ARG A 87 9.34 -18.79 -10.16
N PRO A 88 9.89 -17.86 -10.96
CA PRO A 88 9.79 -17.96 -12.40
C PRO A 88 10.70 -19.09 -12.89
N GLU A 89 10.35 -19.69 -14.03
CA GLU A 89 11.32 -20.46 -14.81
C GLU A 89 12.46 -19.52 -15.23
N VAL A 90 13.69 -19.94 -14.96
CA VAL A 90 14.87 -19.12 -15.28
C VAL A 90 15.17 -19.30 -16.76
N THR A 91 14.82 -18.29 -17.56
CA THR A 91 15.14 -18.20 -18.98
C THR A 91 16.31 -17.24 -19.19
N THR A 92 16.89 -17.26 -20.39
CA THR A 92 17.93 -16.29 -20.76
C THR A 92 17.40 -14.85 -20.69
N GLU A 93 16.16 -14.64 -21.10
CA GLU A 93 15.49 -13.32 -21.06
C GLU A 93 15.26 -12.86 -19.61
N SER A 94 14.77 -13.73 -18.72
CA SER A 94 14.52 -13.35 -17.32
C SER A 94 15.82 -13.08 -16.56
N ARG A 95 16.91 -13.80 -16.88
CA ARG A 95 18.24 -13.48 -16.36
C ARG A 95 18.75 -12.12 -16.85
N ALA A 96 18.65 -11.86 -18.15
CA ALA A 96 19.04 -10.57 -18.72
C ALA A 96 18.21 -9.41 -18.14
N ALA A 97 16.91 -9.60 -17.89
CA ALA A 97 16.06 -8.61 -17.25
C ALA A 97 16.46 -8.35 -15.78
N ALA A 98 16.81 -9.39 -15.02
CA ALA A 98 17.30 -9.25 -13.66
C ALA A 98 18.65 -8.51 -13.61
N ASP A 99 19.57 -8.83 -14.53
CA ASP A 99 20.84 -8.13 -14.68
C ASP A 99 20.62 -6.65 -15.02
N ASN A 100 19.69 -6.37 -15.95
CA ASN A 100 19.32 -5.00 -16.31
C ASN A 100 18.78 -4.23 -15.11
N LEU A 101 17.90 -4.83 -14.29
CA LEU A 101 17.37 -4.21 -13.08
C LEU A 101 18.47 -3.84 -12.08
N ASN A 102 19.47 -4.71 -11.90
CA ASN A 102 20.62 -4.46 -11.02
C ASN A 102 21.53 -3.34 -11.55
N LEU A 103 21.54 -3.11 -12.86
CA LEU A 103 22.35 -2.10 -13.52
C LEU A 103 21.65 -0.74 -13.67
N ILE A 104 20.37 -0.62 -13.31
CA ILE A 104 19.65 0.66 -13.39
C ILE A 104 20.31 1.68 -12.45
N PRO A 105 20.82 2.81 -12.98
CA PRO A 105 21.48 3.81 -12.16
C PRO A 105 20.46 4.56 -11.27
N VAL A 106 20.92 5.01 -10.10
CA VAL A 106 20.06 5.63 -9.07
C VAL A 106 19.31 6.85 -9.61
N GLU A 107 19.90 7.59 -10.55
CA GLU A 107 19.30 8.77 -11.18
C GLU A 107 18.01 8.42 -11.94
N GLN A 108 17.89 7.20 -12.46
CA GLN A 108 16.67 6.74 -13.11
C GLN A 108 15.58 6.31 -12.10
N LEU A 109 15.96 5.97 -10.86
CA LEU A 109 15.04 5.49 -9.81
C LEU A 109 14.63 6.59 -8.83
N SER A 110 15.47 7.62 -8.64
CA SER A 110 15.29 8.66 -7.62
C SER A 110 14.06 9.56 -7.84
N HIS A 111 13.49 9.56 -9.05
CA HIS A 111 12.34 10.39 -9.42
C HIS A 111 10.99 9.77 -9.05
N PHE A 112 10.95 8.54 -8.51
CA PHE A 112 9.71 7.85 -8.19
C PHE A 112 8.76 8.69 -7.32
N LEU A 113 9.25 9.27 -6.22
CA LEU A 113 8.42 10.07 -5.32
C LEU A 113 7.81 11.29 -6.03
N LEU A 114 8.60 11.94 -6.88
CA LEU A 114 8.15 13.10 -7.67
C LEU A 114 7.10 12.70 -8.71
N LEU A 115 7.26 11.56 -9.37
CA LEU A 115 6.26 11.01 -10.28
C LEU A 115 4.98 10.62 -9.53
N ALA A 116 5.09 9.98 -8.37
CA ALA A 116 3.95 9.59 -7.53
C ALA A 116 3.14 10.81 -7.06
N VAL A 117 3.81 11.86 -6.57
CA VAL A 117 3.15 13.11 -6.16
C VAL A 117 2.51 13.82 -7.36
N ARG A 118 3.16 13.85 -8.52
CA ARG A 118 2.53 14.41 -9.74
C ARG A 118 1.30 13.62 -10.18
N ALA A 119 1.29 12.31 -9.95
CA ALA A 119 0.14 11.44 -10.22
C ALA A 119 -0.93 11.45 -9.12
N GLU A 120 -0.72 12.15 -8.00
CA GLU A 120 -1.66 12.22 -6.86
C GLU A 120 -3.08 12.58 -7.32
N THR A 121 -3.18 13.53 -8.23
CA THR A 121 -4.42 14.01 -8.84
C THR A 121 -5.22 12.88 -9.52
N GLN A 122 -4.54 11.87 -10.06
CA GLN A 122 -5.16 10.70 -10.69
C GLN A 122 -5.60 9.65 -9.66
N VAL A 123 -4.93 9.59 -8.51
CA VAL A 123 -5.19 8.57 -7.48
C VAL A 123 -6.24 9.02 -6.46
N MET A 124 -6.26 10.32 -6.14
CA MET A 124 -7.05 10.88 -5.04
C MET A 124 -8.51 11.18 -5.38
N THR A 125 -8.85 11.47 -6.65
CA THR A 125 -10.25 11.76 -6.99
C THR A 125 -11.01 10.45 -7.19
N ARG A 126 -11.80 10.11 -6.18
CA ARG A 126 -12.67 8.94 -6.17
C ARG A 126 -14.08 9.31 -5.77
N PHE A 127 -15.05 8.58 -6.30
CA PHE A 127 -16.42 8.61 -5.81
C PHE A 127 -16.54 7.76 -4.56
N TYR A 128 -17.19 8.28 -3.54
CA TYR A 128 -17.50 7.56 -2.31
C TYR A 128 -19.01 7.53 -2.15
N PHE A 129 -19.59 6.33 -2.15
CA PHE A 129 -21.03 6.13 -1.90
C PHE A 129 -21.26 4.77 -1.26
N ARG A 130 -22.42 4.58 -0.61
CA ARG A 130 -22.80 3.28 -0.03
C ARG A 130 -23.81 2.58 -0.90
N PHE A 131 -23.54 1.32 -1.23
CA PHE A 131 -24.45 0.46 -1.98
C PHE A 131 -24.35 -0.96 -1.43
N ASN A 132 -25.48 -1.66 -1.26
CA ASN A 132 -25.54 -3.00 -0.67
C ASN A 132 -24.74 -3.17 0.63
N CYS A 133 -24.87 -2.19 1.54
CA CYS A 133 -24.14 -2.12 2.81
C CYS A 133 -22.61 -1.96 2.72
N GLU A 134 -22.03 -1.86 1.52
CA GLU A 134 -20.60 -1.65 1.31
C GLU A 134 -20.27 -0.19 0.97
N LEU A 135 -19.08 0.25 1.38
CA LEU A 135 -18.51 1.51 0.90
C LEU A 135 -17.86 1.28 -0.47
N CYS A 136 -18.47 1.84 -1.52
CA CYS A 136 -17.92 1.80 -2.87
C CYS A 136 -16.97 2.98 -3.09
N ARG A 137 -15.83 2.71 -3.74
CA ARG A 137 -14.74 3.67 -3.98
C ARG A 137 -14.30 3.61 -5.44
N GLU A 138 -15.01 4.34 -6.29
CA GLU A 138 -14.80 4.28 -7.73
C GLU A 138 -13.88 5.40 -8.23
N ARG A 139 -13.15 5.15 -9.32
CA ARG A 139 -12.22 6.14 -9.88
C ARG A 139 -12.98 7.25 -10.60
N PHE A 140 -12.58 8.51 -10.39
CA PHE A 140 -13.10 9.63 -11.18
C PHE A 140 -12.18 9.90 -12.38
N PRO A 141 -12.68 9.87 -13.63
CA PRO A 141 -11.85 10.17 -14.80
C PRO A 141 -11.54 11.68 -14.88
N GLY A 142 -10.30 12.04 -15.20
CA GLY A 142 -9.90 13.45 -15.43
C GLY A 142 -9.25 14.15 -14.24
N GLY A 143 -9.08 13.46 -13.10
CA GLY A 143 -8.25 13.91 -11.99
C GLY A 143 -8.81 15.05 -11.13
N ASN A 144 -8.05 15.46 -10.12
CA ASN A 144 -8.40 16.40 -9.06
C ASN A 144 -8.39 17.90 -9.43
N THR A 145 -9.28 18.33 -10.32
CA THR A 145 -9.54 19.76 -10.60
C THR A 145 -10.78 20.28 -9.85
N ALA A 146 -10.91 21.60 -9.67
CA ALA A 146 -12.08 22.20 -9.01
C ALA A 146 -13.40 21.83 -9.73
N ALA A 147 -13.42 21.93 -11.07
CA ALA A 147 -14.56 21.53 -11.89
C ALA A 147 -14.90 20.04 -11.73
N ASN A 148 -13.88 19.18 -11.64
CA ASN A 148 -14.08 17.74 -11.43
C ASN A 148 -14.57 17.41 -10.03
N ARG A 149 -14.17 18.17 -8.99
CA ARG A 149 -14.73 18.01 -7.64
C ARG A 149 -16.22 18.34 -7.60
N GLU A 150 -16.62 19.43 -8.25
CA GLU A 150 -18.04 19.80 -8.35
C GLU A 150 -18.83 18.78 -9.15
N HIS A 151 -18.28 18.30 -10.28
CA HIS A 151 -18.89 17.24 -11.05
C HIS A 151 -19.02 15.95 -10.23
N ALA A 152 -17.95 15.54 -9.54
CA ALA A 152 -17.97 14.36 -8.68
C ALA A 152 -19.05 14.47 -7.59
N ALA A 153 -19.15 15.63 -6.92
CA ALA A 153 -20.17 15.89 -5.91
C ALA A 153 -21.59 15.81 -6.49
N ARG A 154 -21.82 16.39 -7.67
CA ARG A 154 -23.12 16.28 -8.37
C ARG A 154 -23.47 14.83 -8.71
N LEU A 155 -22.51 14.06 -9.21
CA LEU A 155 -22.76 12.66 -9.57
C LEU A 155 -23.03 11.79 -8.34
N VAL A 156 -22.32 12.01 -7.23
CA VAL A 156 -22.60 11.31 -5.96
C VAL A 156 -24.05 11.58 -5.51
N ASN A 157 -24.51 12.83 -5.56
CA ASN A 157 -25.90 13.15 -5.20
C ASN A 157 -26.92 12.43 -6.09
N ILE A 158 -26.64 12.31 -7.40
CA ILE A 158 -27.49 11.57 -8.34
C ILE A 158 -27.52 10.08 -7.98
N ILE A 159 -26.35 9.49 -7.73
CA ILE A 159 -26.22 8.09 -7.33
C ILE A 159 -26.98 7.82 -6.03
N GLU A 160 -26.82 8.66 -5.02
CA GLU A 160 -27.53 8.52 -3.75
C GLU A 160 -29.06 8.59 -3.93
N TYR A 161 -29.54 9.50 -4.77
CA TYR A 161 -30.96 9.58 -5.09
C TYR A 161 -31.46 8.32 -5.81
N GLU A 162 -30.72 7.81 -6.78
CA GLU A 162 -31.09 6.59 -7.51
C GLU A 162 -31.09 5.35 -6.61
N ILE A 163 -30.17 5.30 -5.65
CA ILE A 163 -30.12 4.23 -4.63
C ILE A 163 -31.38 4.30 -3.76
N GLN A 164 -31.75 5.50 -3.30
CA GLN A 164 -32.98 5.70 -2.52
C GLN A 164 -34.25 5.37 -3.32
N ALA A 165 -34.26 5.69 -4.62
CA ALA A 165 -35.34 5.39 -5.53
C ALA A 165 -35.37 3.93 -6.01
N GLY A 166 -34.36 3.12 -5.68
CA GLY A 166 -34.23 1.72 -6.12
C GLY A 166 -33.96 1.55 -7.62
N THR A 167 -33.49 2.59 -8.30
CA THR A 167 -33.22 2.62 -9.76
C THR A 167 -31.73 2.64 -10.09
N PHE A 168 -30.87 2.58 -9.06
CA PHE A 168 -29.43 2.61 -9.26
C PHE A 168 -28.92 1.36 -9.97
N ASP A 169 -28.20 1.60 -11.06
CA ASP A 169 -27.48 0.59 -11.83
C ASP A 169 -25.98 0.90 -11.78
N TYR A 170 -25.23 0.00 -11.16
CA TYR A 170 -23.78 0.13 -10.99
C TYR A 170 -23.05 0.15 -12.33
N SER A 171 -23.46 -0.70 -13.27
CA SER A 171 -22.80 -0.87 -14.57
C SER A 171 -22.93 0.36 -15.46
N ARG A 172 -24.03 1.12 -15.29
CA ARG A 172 -24.28 2.37 -16.00
C ARG A 172 -23.33 3.49 -15.58
N HIS A 173 -23.03 3.61 -14.29
CA HIS A 173 -22.16 4.66 -13.77
C HIS A 173 -20.68 4.28 -13.81
N PHE A 174 -20.35 3.00 -13.63
CA PHE A 174 -18.99 2.50 -13.51
C PHE A 174 -18.74 1.26 -14.37
N PRO A 175 -18.82 1.37 -15.71
CA PRO A 175 -18.73 0.22 -16.62
C PRO A 175 -17.39 -0.53 -16.53
N ASP A 176 -16.30 0.17 -16.20
CA ASP A 176 -14.96 -0.40 -16.07
C ASP A 176 -14.59 -0.81 -14.64
N SER A 177 -15.57 -0.86 -13.72
CA SER A 177 -15.29 -1.23 -12.32
C SER A 177 -14.93 -2.70 -12.18
N GLY A 178 -13.84 -2.98 -11.45
CA GLY A 178 -13.48 -4.35 -11.05
C GLY A 178 -14.57 -5.05 -10.24
N LYS A 179 -15.45 -4.30 -9.55
CA LYS A 179 -16.59 -4.89 -8.81
C LYS A 179 -17.62 -5.56 -9.71
N LEU A 180 -17.70 -5.17 -10.98
CA LEU A 180 -18.58 -5.85 -11.95
C LEU A 180 -18.02 -7.22 -12.35
N VAL A 181 -16.69 -7.35 -12.39
CA VAL A 181 -16.00 -8.59 -12.72
C VAL A 181 -16.18 -9.62 -11.59
N GLU A 182 -16.05 -9.19 -10.33
CA GLU A 182 -16.26 -10.04 -9.15
C GLU A 182 -17.73 -10.52 -8.99
N ASN A 183 -18.70 -9.72 -9.42
CA ASN A 183 -20.14 -10.06 -9.32
C ASN A 183 -20.66 -10.96 -10.46
N THR A 184 -19.79 -11.36 -11.40
CA THR A 184 -20.19 -12.28 -12.48
C THR A 184 -19.98 -13.71 -12.01
N PHE A 185 -21.04 -14.52 -11.99
CA PHE A 185 -21.07 -15.91 -11.49
C PHE A 185 -19.94 -16.83 -12.03
N GLY A 186 -19.32 -16.48 -13.17
CA GLY A 186 -18.16 -17.18 -13.73
C GLY A 186 -16.84 -17.02 -12.96
N HIS A 187 -16.65 -15.93 -12.20
CA HIS A 187 -15.38 -15.65 -11.52
C HIS A 187 -15.05 -16.63 -10.39
N TYR A 188 -16.06 -17.30 -9.81
CA TYR A 188 -15.88 -18.32 -8.77
C TYR A 188 -15.69 -19.75 -9.30
N LEU A 189 -15.79 -19.95 -10.62
CA LEU A 189 -15.61 -21.26 -11.25
C LEU A 189 -14.18 -21.50 -11.76
N ASP A 190 -13.36 -20.44 -11.85
CA ASP A 190 -11.99 -20.46 -12.37
C ASP A 190 -10.89 -20.31 -11.29
N LEU A 191 -11.27 -20.36 -9.99
CA LEU A 191 -10.36 -20.42 -8.82
C LEU A 191 -10.30 -21.83 -8.24
#